data_AF-A0A938T642-F1
#
_entry.id   AF-A0A938T642-F1
#
_cell.length_a   1.000
_cell.length_b   1.000
_cell.length_c   1.000
_cell.angle_alpha   90.00
_cell.angle_beta   90.00
_cell.angle_gamma   90.00
#
_symmetry.space_group_name_H-M   'P 1'
#
loop_
_entity.id
_entity.type
_entity.pdbx_description
1 polymer ?
#
loop_
_entity_poly.entity_id
_entity_poly.type
_entity_poly.pdbx_seq_one_letter_code
_entity_poly.pdbx_strand_id
1 'polypeptide(L)'
;MIRKRTHGVSCRARRGCGTAILVHHVSRAIQTPMPAPMVSPVSASAVTVTSRRKTTMKNSQLAHSFVASLVLLAASLGGCSDLKDALPEASTASLSVHPDGWIIPASANFHGKSIRENNWDMRDCQPCHGKLFDGGISKTSCRTCHTKPGGPENCTTCHGGVNNAPPPDLSNRTDRAVKSVGAHQTHVSGTSFAAAVSCAECHSVPATVYDPGHVDSGSPAEVVFNAGLSTMRTGVVPGGPRVTPQPSYDPASAKCSNTYCHGAFVNGNGDFAPVWNDPSGTQMACGTCHGDVTKTSAAERALPKTRAQGGTHPNFTACYICHAEVVDANVKIINPSKHINGKLNVAGEERSF
;
A
#
# COMPACT_ATOMS: atom_id res chain seq x y z
N MET A 1 22.88 55.86 -42.41
CA MET A 1 22.66 55.72 -43.87
C MET A 1 22.79 54.24 -44.25
N ILE A 2 21.75 53.65 -44.86
CA ILE A 2 21.78 52.65 -45.96
C ILE A 2 22.53 51.32 -45.69
N ARG A 3 22.01 50.09 -45.81
CA ARG A 3 20.75 49.52 -46.35
C ARG A 3 20.61 48.07 -45.83
N LYS A 4 19.37 47.65 -45.58
CA LYS A 4 18.93 46.24 -45.46
C LYS A 4 19.03 45.54 -46.83
N ARG A 5 19.37 44.24 -46.85
CA ARG A 5 19.06 43.33 -47.95
C ARG A 5 18.17 42.19 -47.45
N THR A 6 16.94 42.20 -47.94
CA THR A 6 15.95 41.12 -47.94
C THR A 6 16.18 40.25 -49.18
N HIS A 7 16.13 38.92 -49.04
CA HIS A 7 15.90 38.01 -50.16
C HIS A 7 14.78 37.04 -49.77
N GLY A 8 13.66 37.16 -50.48
CA GLY A 8 12.64 36.12 -50.59
C GLY A 8 12.61 35.63 -52.04
N VAL A 9 12.42 34.33 -52.23
CA VAL A 9 12.07 33.67 -53.50
C VAL A 9 11.30 32.39 -53.11
N SER A 10 9.97 32.40 -53.20
CA SER A 10 9.13 31.91 -54.30
C SER A 10 8.87 30.40 -54.27
N CYS A 11 7.62 30.07 -53.94
CA CYS A 11 6.97 28.79 -54.22
C CYS A 11 7.04 28.45 -55.71
N ARG A 12 7.32 27.18 -56.03
CA ARG A 12 6.94 26.58 -57.31
C ARG A 12 6.42 25.17 -57.07
N ALA A 13 5.12 25.00 -57.33
CA ALA A 13 4.43 23.73 -57.32
C ALA A 13 4.98 22.82 -58.43
N ARG A 14 5.23 21.55 -58.10
CA ARG A 14 5.23 20.45 -59.08
C ARG A 14 4.33 19.34 -58.58
N ARG A 15 3.31 19.05 -59.40
CA ARG A 15 2.40 17.92 -59.31
C ARG A 15 3.19 16.64 -59.57
N GLY A 16 3.00 15.64 -58.71
CA GLY A 16 3.51 14.28 -58.88
C GLY A 16 2.41 13.30 -58.52
N CYS A 17 2.04 12.49 -59.50
CA CYS A 17 0.94 11.54 -59.55
C CYS A 17 0.91 10.58 -58.35
N GLY A 18 -0.26 10.46 -57.70
CA GLY A 18 -0.49 9.50 -56.63
C GLY A 18 -0.84 8.13 -57.21
N THR A 19 -0.02 7.13 -56.90
CA THR A 19 -0.35 5.72 -57.05
C THR A 19 -0.61 5.19 -55.64
N ALA A 20 -1.89 5.01 -55.30
CA ALA A 20 -2.30 4.41 -54.03
C ALA A 20 -2.03 2.89 -54.09
N ILE A 21 -0.97 2.44 -53.43
CA ILE A 21 -0.74 1.02 -53.15
C ILE A 21 -1.48 0.70 -51.86
N LEU A 22 -2.58 -0.04 -51.99
CA LEU A 22 -3.35 -0.60 -50.89
C LEU A 22 -2.56 -1.79 -50.30
N VAL A 23 -1.82 -1.55 -49.21
CA VAL A 23 -1.19 -2.63 -48.44
C VAL A 23 -2.21 -3.13 -47.42
N HIS A 24 -2.81 -4.29 -47.69
CA HIS A 24 -3.56 -5.04 -46.68
C HIS A 24 -2.62 -5.50 -45.57
N HIS A 25 -2.68 -4.87 -44.40
CA HIS A 25 -2.15 -5.44 -43.17
C HIS A 25 -3.13 -6.50 -42.64
N VAL A 26 -2.76 -7.76 -42.82
CA VAL A 26 -3.37 -8.89 -42.11
C VAL A 26 -2.76 -8.94 -40.70
N SER A 27 -3.40 -8.29 -39.74
CA SER A 27 -3.07 -8.47 -38.32
C SER A 27 -3.62 -9.81 -37.84
N ARG A 28 -2.76 -10.82 -37.78
CA ARG A 28 -3.07 -12.11 -37.16
C ARG A 28 -2.93 -11.95 -35.64
N ALA A 29 -4.04 -11.67 -34.96
CA ALA A 29 -4.11 -11.67 -33.50
C ALA A 29 -4.03 -13.13 -33.00
N ILE A 30 -2.95 -13.47 -32.30
CA ILE A 30 -2.87 -14.69 -31.51
C ILE A 30 -3.53 -14.37 -30.16
N GLN A 31 -4.80 -14.76 -30.01
CA GLN A 31 -5.48 -14.78 -28.71
C GLN A 31 -4.97 -15.98 -27.91
N THR A 32 -4.14 -15.73 -26.90
CA THR A 32 -3.93 -16.68 -25.80
C THR A 32 -5.15 -16.61 -24.86
N PRO A 33 -5.82 -17.73 -24.55
CA PRO A 33 -6.95 -17.72 -23.63
C PRO A 33 -6.48 -17.48 -22.19
N MET A 34 -7.05 -16.48 -21.52
CA MET A 34 -6.95 -16.32 -20.07
C MET A 34 -7.82 -17.38 -19.36
N PRO A 35 -7.42 -17.89 -18.18
CA PRO A 35 -8.22 -18.86 -17.42
C PRO A 35 -9.45 -18.20 -16.79
N ALA A 36 -10.60 -18.90 -16.89
CA ALA A 36 -11.85 -18.53 -16.25
C ALA A 36 -11.80 -18.72 -14.71
N PRO A 37 -12.61 -17.98 -13.93
CA PRO A 37 -12.73 -18.21 -12.49
C PRO A 37 -13.44 -19.54 -12.22
N MET A 38 -12.86 -20.34 -11.31
CA MET A 38 -13.44 -21.59 -10.82
C MET A 38 -14.74 -21.31 -10.07
N VAL A 39 -15.86 -21.80 -10.60
CA VAL A 39 -17.13 -21.93 -9.88
C VAL A 39 -17.34 -23.43 -9.62
N SER A 40 -17.42 -23.82 -8.36
CA SER A 40 -17.69 -25.19 -7.93
C SER A 40 -19.08 -25.65 -8.41
N PRO A 41 -19.23 -26.86 -8.98
CA PRO A 41 -20.54 -27.39 -9.32
C PRO A 41 -21.22 -27.94 -8.06
N VAL A 42 -22.38 -27.39 -7.71
CA VAL A 42 -23.33 -28.04 -6.79
C VAL A 42 -23.96 -29.19 -7.56
N SER A 43 -23.71 -30.40 -7.10
CA SER A 43 -24.23 -31.65 -7.65
C SER A 43 -25.76 -31.66 -7.65
N ALA A 44 -26.36 -31.77 -8.84
CA ALA A 44 -27.76 -32.14 -8.98
C ALA A 44 -27.91 -33.64 -8.70
N SER A 45 -28.49 -33.99 -7.55
CA SER A 45 -28.84 -35.38 -7.24
C SER A 45 -30.06 -35.81 -8.06
N ALA A 46 -29.87 -36.84 -8.88
CA ALA A 46 -30.91 -37.52 -9.63
C ALA A 46 -31.95 -38.14 -8.69
N VAL A 47 -33.23 -37.89 -8.98
CA VAL A 47 -34.38 -38.50 -8.29
C VAL A 47 -34.58 -39.90 -8.86
N THR A 48 -34.27 -40.92 -8.05
CA THR A 48 -34.60 -42.31 -8.35
C THR A 48 -36.07 -42.57 -8.02
N VAL A 49 -36.86 -42.94 -9.02
CA VAL A 49 -38.24 -43.41 -8.87
C VAL A 49 -38.23 -44.74 -8.10
N THR A 50 -38.70 -44.74 -6.85
CA THR A 50 -38.97 -45.98 -6.10
C THR A 50 -40.44 -46.38 -6.25
N SER A 51 -40.63 -47.63 -6.66
CA SER A 51 -41.92 -48.32 -6.80
C SER A 51 -42.77 -48.24 -5.54
N ARG A 52 -44.05 -47.88 -5.69
CA ARG A 52 -45.08 -47.92 -4.63
C ARG A 52 -45.22 -49.34 -4.08
N ARG A 53 -44.84 -49.57 -2.82
CA ARG A 53 -45.38 -50.68 -2.01
C ARG A 53 -46.65 -50.19 -1.33
N LYS A 54 -47.78 -50.87 -1.61
CA LYS A 54 -49.03 -50.73 -0.85
C LYS A 54 -48.82 -51.33 0.54
N THR A 55 -48.86 -50.51 1.57
CA THR A 55 -49.09 -50.97 2.95
C THR A 55 -50.45 -50.47 3.40
N THR A 56 -51.39 -51.40 3.56
CA THR A 56 -52.68 -51.20 4.21
C THR A 56 -52.44 -50.98 5.71
N MET A 57 -52.66 -49.76 6.18
CA MET A 57 -52.68 -49.44 7.61
C MET A 57 -54.05 -49.81 8.19
N LYS A 58 -54.05 -50.57 9.30
CA LYS A 58 -55.26 -50.97 10.03
C LYS A 58 -55.83 -49.78 10.81
N ASN A 59 -57.16 -49.68 10.84
CA ASN A 59 -57.99 -48.59 11.38
C ASN A 59 -57.76 -48.16 12.85
N SER A 60 -56.89 -48.79 13.64
CA SER A 60 -56.69 -48.42 15.06
C SER A 60 -55.60 -47.36 15.31
N GLN A 61 -54.80 -47.00 14.30
CA GLN A 61 -53.74 -45.97 14.44
C GLN A 61 -54.16 -44.55 14.04
N LEU A 62 -55.33 -44.37 13.40
CA LEU A 62 -55.86 -43.04 13.10
C LEU A 62 -56.44 -42.32 14.33
N ALA A 63 -56.98 -43.05 15.30
CA ALA A 63 -57.60 -42.43 16.48
C ALA A 63 -56.59 -41.76 17.43
N HIS A 64 -55.38 -42.30 17.55
CA HIS A 64 -54.34 -41.76 18.45
C HIS A 64 -53.61 -40.55 17.86
N SER A 65 -53.51 -40.45 16.53
CA SER A 65 -52.85 -39.32 15.86
C SER A 65 -53.74 -38.08 15.78
N PHE A 66 -55.07 -38.24 15.79
CA PHE A 66 -56.01 -37.11 15.76
C PHE A 66 -56.13 -36.41 17.12
N VAL A 67 -56.10 -37.17 18.23
CA VAL A 67 -56.16 -36.61 19.59
C VAL A 67 -54.85 -35.89 19.95
N ALA A 68 -53.70 -36.43 19.56
CA ALA A 68 -52.40 -35.76 19.78
C ALA A 68 -52.26 -34.45 18.99
N SER A 69 -52.84 -34.38 17.79
CA SER A 69 -52.81 -33.17 16.95
C SER A 69 -53.78 -32.09 17.45
N LEU A 70 -54.91 -32.47 18.04
CA LEU A 70 -55.83 -31.51 18.65
C LEU A 70 -55.28 -30.90 19.95
N VAL A 71 -54.53 -31.68 20.74
CA VAL A 71 -53.91 -31.20 21.99
C VAL A 71 -52.74 -30.24 21.72
N LEU A 72 -51.94 -30.46 20.66
CA LEU A 72 -50.91 -29.50 20.25
C LEU A 72 -51.48 -28.20 19.64
N LEU A 73 -52.63 -28.26 18.97
CA LEU A 73 -53.30 -27.06 18.45
C LEU A 73 -54.00 -26.25 19.55
N ALA A 74 -54.52 -26.91 20.59
CA ALA A 74 -55.04 -26.23 21.78
C ALA A 74 -53.93 -25.56 22.62
N ALA A 75 -52.72 -26.16 22.66
CA ALA A 75 -51.56 -25.59 23.33
C ALA A 75 -50.96 -24.35 22.63
N SER A 76 -51.26 -24.13 21.34
CA SER A 76 -50.84 -22.92 20.60
C SER A 76 -51.85 -21.77 20.69
N LEU A 77 -53.09 -22.02 21.13
CA LEU A 77 -54.11 -20.99 21.34
C LEU A 77 -54.17 -20.46 22.78
N GLY A 78 -53.63 -21.19 23.77
CA GLY A 78 -53.53 -20.76 25.17
C GLY A 78 -52.24 -20.00 25.52
N GLY A 79 -51.33 -19.81 24.56
CA GLY A 79 -50.01 -19.19 24.76
C GLY A 79 -49.94 -17.69 24.51
N CYS A 80 -51.06 -17.03 24.19
CA CYS A 80 -51.12 -15.56 24.17
C CYS A 80 -51.26 -15.07 25.61
N SER A 81 -50.16 -15.13 26.36
CA SER A 81 -49.95 -14.21 27.49
C SER A 81 -50.15 -12.81 26.94
N ASP A 82 -51.15 -12.08 27.46
CA ASP A 82 -51.31 -10.65 27.20
C ASP A 82 -49.94 -9.98 27.29
N LEU A 83 -49.55 -9.26 26.23
CA LEU A 83 -48.40 -8.38 26.27
C LEU A 83 -48.75 -7.26 27.25
N LYS A 84 -48.41 -7.48 28.52
CA LYS A 84 -48.66 -6.52 29.56
C LYS A 84 -47.73 -5.33 29.33
N ASP A 85 -48.38 -4.20 29.21
CA ASP A 85 -47.84 -2.85 29.09
C ASP A 85 -47.41 -2.47 27.67
N ALA A 86 -48.04 -1.40 27.18
CA ALA A 86 -47.60 -0.67 26.01
C ALA A 86 -46.09 -0.48 26.09
N LEU A 87 -45.36 -0.88 25.05
CA LEU A 87 -43.97 -0.50 24.89
C LEU A 87 -43.92 1.02 25.10
N PRO A 88 -43.05 1.54 25.99
CA PRO A 88 -42.95 2.98 26.17
C PRO A 88 -42.78 3.59 24.78
N GLU A 89 -43.54 4.67 24.49
CA GLU A 89 -43.38 5.40 23.25
C GLU A 89 -41.89 5.60 23.00
N ALA A 90 -41.42 5.21 21.81
CA ALA A 90 -40.03 5.34 21.43
C ALA A 90 -39.61 6.77 21.78
N SER A 91 -38.73 6.92 22.78
CA SER A 91 -38.41 8.24 23.28
C SER A 91 -37.82 9.02 22.10
N THR A 92 -38.52 10.08 21.71
CA THR A 92 -38.01 11.06 20.74
C THR A 92 -36.93 11.94 21.36
N ALA A 93 -36.64 11.74 22.65
CA ALA A 93 -35.45 12.24 23.30
C ALA A 93 -34.23 11.65 22.59
N SER A 94 -33.53 12.49 21.85
CA SER A 94 -32.18 12.19 21.37
C SER A 94 -31.33 11.82 22.58
N LEU A 95 -31.10 10.53 22.79
CA LEU A 95 -30.17 10.04 23.79
C LEU A 95 -28.78 10.56 23.40
N SER A 96 -28.32 11.60 24.08
CA SER A 96 -26.96 12.12 23.88
C SER A 96 -25.99 11.17 24.57
N VAL A 97 -25.57 10.14 23.83
CA VAL A 97 -24.59 9.15 24.29
C VAL A 97 -23.15 9.69 24.28
N HIS A 98 -22.91 10.79 23.58
CA HIS A 98 -21.63 11.50 23.58
C HIS A 98 -21.75 12.84 24.33
N PRO A 99 -20.69 13.28 25.02
CA PRO A 99 -20.66 14.57 25.70
C PRO A 99 -20.57 15.76 24.72
N ASP A 100 -20.88 16.95 25.21
CA ASP A 100 -20.75 18.18 24.45
C ASP A 100 -19.31 18.38 23.93
N GLY A 101 -19.21 18.88 22.69
CA GLY A 101 -17.94 19.11 22.02
C GLY A 101 -17.30 17.88 21.37
N TRP A 102 -18.00 16.75 21.27
CA TRP A 102 -17.55 15.51 20.62
C TRP A 102 -16.94 15.72 19.21
N ILE A 103 -17.52 16.61 18.42
CA ILE A 103 -17.10 16.91 17.04
C ILE A 103 -16.17 18.13 16.92
N ILE A 104 -15.77 18.74 18.04
CA ILE A 104 -14.96 19.96 18.06
C ILE A 104 -13.50 19.59 18.37
N PRO A 105 -12.54 19.71 17.42
CA PRO A 105 -11.16 19.29 17.63
C PRO A 105 -10.46 19.90 18.85
N ALA A 106 -10.81 21.14 19.19
CA ALA A 106 -10.26 21.83 20.36
C ALA A 106 -10.85 21.37 21.70
N SER A 107 -11.97 20.62 21.69
CA SER A 107 -12.65 20.19 22.91
C SER A 107 -11.84 19.17 23.70
N ALA A 108 -11.98 19.18 25.03
CA ALA A 108 -11.52 18.09 25.88
C ALA A 108 -12.17 16.75 25.50
N ASN A 109 -13.43 16.81 25.05
CA ASN A 109 -14.26 15.66 24.70
C ASN A 109 -14.18 15.26 23.22
N PHE A 110 -13.19 15.76 22.47
CA PHE A 110 -13.09 15.47 21.04
C PHE A 110 -12.96 13.96 20.79
N HIS A 111 -13.77 13.42 19.88
CA HIS A 111 -13.82 11.98 19.59
C HIS A 111 -12.46 11.36 19.25
N GLY A 112 -11.57 12.10 18.58
CA GLY A 112 -10.22 11.60 18.27
C GLY A 112 -9.37 11.31 19.50
N LYS A 113 -9.66 11.94 20.65
CA LYS A 113 -9.03 11.62 21.94
C LYS A 113 -9.59 10.33 22.52
N SER A 114 -10.91 10.17 22.53
CA SER A 114 -11.56 8.93 22.98
C SER A 114 -11.16 7.73 22.13
N ILE A 115 -11.03 7.90 20.81
CA ILE A 115 -10.53 6.84 19.91
C ILE A 115 -9.08 6.49 20.27
N ARG A 116 -8.21 7.47 20.53
CA ARG A 116 -6.83 7.22 20.98
C ARG A 116 -6.79 6.46 22.31
N GLU A 117 -7.64 6.83 23.27
CA GLU A 117 -7.75 6.16 24.56
C GLU A 117 -8.23 4.71 24.41
N ASN A 118 -9.04 4.42 23.38
CA ASN A 118 -9.42 3.07 22.97
C ASN A 118 -8.38 2.39 22.06
N ASN A 119 -7.10 2.78 22.15
CA ASN A 119 -6.00 2.28 21.33
C ASN A 119 -6.25 2.37 19.82
N TRP A 120 -7.02 3.37 19.37
CA TRP A 120 -7.43 3.56 17.98
C TRP A 120 -8.43 2.53 17.43
N ASP A 121 -8.93 1.62 18.26
CA ASP A 121 -9.96 0.66 17.87
C ASP A 121 -11.34 1.35 17.81
N MET A 122 -11.99 1.27 16.64
CA MET A 122 -13.30 1.87 16.40
C MET A 122 -14.41 0.83 16.28
N ARG A 123 -14.11 -0.48 16.46
CA ARG A 123 -15.11 -1.56 16.34
C ARG A 123 -16.23 -1.40 17.35
N ASP A 124 -15.95 -0.88 18.54
CA ASP A 124 -16.95 -0.62 19.58
C ASP A 124 -17.99 0.43 19.18
N CYS A 125 -17.71 1.26 18.17
CA CYS A 125 -18.66 2.25 17.66
C CYS A 125 -19.64 1.65 16.64
N GLN A 126 -19.28 0.53 16.00
CA GLN A 126 -20.04 -0.09 14.91
C GLN A 126 -21.46 -0.56 15.30
N PRO A 127 -21.74 -1.06 16.53
CA PRO A 127 -23.09 -1.46 16.92
C PRO A 127 -24.13 -0.34 16.78
N CYS A 128 -23.73 0.91 17.02
CA CYS A 128 -24.63 2.07 16.93
C CYS A 128 -24.50 2.82 15.59
N HIS A 129 -23.27 3.00 15.10
CA HIS A 129 -22.97 3.80 13.92
C HIS A 129 -22.95 3.01 12.60
N GLY A 130 -23.20 1.70 12.66
CA GLY A 130 -23.16 0.79 11.52
C GLY A 130 -21.75 0.27 11.25
N LYS A 131 -21.66 -0.91 10.62
CA LYS A 131 -20.39 -1.57 10.28
C LYS A 131 -19.48 -0.68 9.42
N LEU A 132 -20.07 0.17 8.59
CA LEU A 132 -19.34 1.10 7.74
C LEU A 132 -19.31 2.52 8.31
N PHE A 133 -19.77 2.76 9.55
CA PHE A 133 -19.86 4.10 10.15
C PHE A 133 -20.74 5.07 9.33
N ASP A 134 -21.72 4.53 8.62
CA ASP A 134 -22.68 5.23 7.75
C ASP A 134 -23.94 5.69 8.49
N GLY A 135 -24.01 5.47 9.81
CA GLY A 135 -25.03 6.00 10.70
C GLY A 135 -25.73 4.91 11.50
N GLY A 136 -25.90 3.71 10.94
CA GLY A 136 -26.56 2.59 11.61
C GLY A 136 -27.87 2.99 12.30
N ILE A 137 -28.09 2.47 13.51
CA ILE A 137 -29.26 2.80 14.33
C ILE A 137 -29.20 4.22 14.92
N SER A 138 -27.99 4.79 15.07
CA SER A 138 -27.80 6.15 15.60
C SER A 138 -28.21 7.24 14.61
N LYS A 139 -28.37 6.90 13.33
CA LYS A 139 -28.59 7.82 12.19
C LYS A 139 -27.52 8.91 12.04
N THR A 140 -26.41 8.81 12.77
CA THR A 140 -25.31 9.78 12.76
C THR A 140 -24.09 9.18 12.08
N SER A 141 -23.80 9.63 10.85
CA SER A 141 -22.68 9.10 10.06
C SER A 141 -21.37 9.83 10.35
N CYS A 142 -20.30 9.06 10.59
CA CYS A 142 -18.93 9.57 10.64
C CYS A 142 -18.45 10.04 9.25
N ARG A 143 -19.05 9.50 8.19
CA ARG A 143 -18.69 9.80 6.79
C ARG A 143 -19.11 11.19 6.34
N THR A 144 -19.94 11.89 7.11
CA THR A 144 -20.26 13.31 6.87
C THR A 144 -18.99 14.17 6.90
N CYS A 145 -18.07 13.87 7.81
CA CYS A 145 -16.77 14.56 7.91
C CYS A 145 -15.64 13.72 7.29
N HIS A 146 -15.63 12.40 7.53
CA HIS A 146 -14.63 11.48 6.98
C HIS A 146 -15.09 10.92 5.63
N THR A 147 -15.07 11.75 4.60
CA THR A 147 -15.68 11.45 3.29
C THR A 147 -14.83 10.56 2.38
N LYS A 148 -13.55 10.38 2.69
CA LYS A 148 -12.63 9.55 1.89
C LYS A 148 -13.07 8.07 1.91
N PRO A 149 -12.73 7.27 0.88
CA PRO A 149 -12.98 5.83 0.88
C PRO A 149 -12.43 5.15 2.14
N GLY A 150 -13.21 4.28 2.78
CA GLY A 150 -12.89 3.73 4.12
C GLY A 150 -13.48 4.56 5.27
N GLY A 151 -13.84 5.81 5.05
CA GLY A 151 -14.47 6.66 6.07
C GLY A 151 -13.48 7.00 7.19
N PRO A 152 -13.85 6.87 8.47
CA PRO A 152 -12.92 7.12 9.57
C PRO A 152 -11.70 6.17 9.55
N GLU A 153 -11.81 5.00 8.93
CA GLU A 153 -10.71 4.03 8.76
C GLU A 153 -9.83 4.32 7.53
N ASN A 154 -10.05 5.41 6.79
CA ASN A 154 -9.15 5.79 5.71
C ASN A 154 -7.72 6.02 6.24
N CYS A 155 -6.71 5.51 5.55
CA CYS A 155 -5.31 5.61 5.98
C CYS A 155 -4.88 7.06 6.26
N THR A 156 -5.30 8.03 5.43
CA THR A 156 -4.95 9.46 5.64
C THR A 156 -5.67 10.13 6.80
N THR A 157 -6.62 9.46 7.47
CA THR A 157 -7.18 9.94 8.74
C THR A 157 -6.14 9.87 9.85
N CYS A 158 -5.25 8.87 9.80
CA CYS A 158 -4.23 8.60 10.82
C CYS A 158 -2.80 8.85 10.33
N HIS A 159 -2.52 8.50 9.07
CA HIS A 159 -1.22 8.62 8.42
C HIS A 159 -1.20 9.77 7.44
N GLY A 160 -0.66 10.90 7.87
CA GLY A 160 -0.47 12.04 6.98
C GLY A 160 -1.76 12.80 6.71
N GLY A 161 -1.88 13.31 5.48
CA GLY A 161 -3.05 14.07 5.05
C GLY A 161 -3.18 14.15 3.54
N VAL A 162 -2.05 14.40 2.86
CA VAL A 162 -1.97 14.42 1.39
C VAL A 162 -1.80 13.00 0.84
N ASN A 163 -0.95 12.20 1.47
CA ASN A 163 -0.73 10.79 1.18
C ASN A 163 -0.77 9.98 2.49
N ASN A 164 -0.71 8.65 2.39
CA ASN A 164 -0.74 7.73 3.53
C ASN A 164 0.61 7.67 4.28
N ALA A 165 1.34 8.78 4.34
CA ALA A 165 2.60 8.89 5.04
C ALA A 165 2.65 10.25 5.77
N PRO A 166 3.03 10.30 7.05
CA PRO A 166 3.20 11.55 7.78
C PRO A 166 4.09 12.56 7.02
N PRO A 167 3.81 13.88 7.11
CA PRO A 167 2.98 14.55 8.10
C PRO A 167 1.50 14.81 7.71
N PRO A 168 0.61 15.09 8.69
CA PRO A 168 0.85 15.01 10.14
C PRO A 168 0.97 13.56 10.65
N ASP A 169 1.58 13.41 11.82
CA ASP A 169 1.49 12.17 12.61
C ASP A 169 0.22 12.14 13.48
N LEU A 170 0.03 11.05 14.23
CA LEU A 170 -1.11 10.90 15.16
C LEU A 170 -1.20 12.00 16.22
N SER A 171 -0.11 12.69 16.55
CA SER A 171 -0.08 13.80 17.51
C SER A 171 -0.12 15.18 16.81
N ASN A 172 -0.55 15.21 15.55
CA ASN A 172 -0.64 16.40 14.70
C ASN A 172 0.70 17.14 14.51
N ARG A 173 1.83 16.44 14.68
CA ARG A 173 3.16 17.00 14.42
C ARG A 173 3.46 16.90 12.94
N THR A 174 4.07 17.96 12.42
CA THR A 174 4.45 18.06 11.01
C THR A 174 5.95 18.14 10.78
N ASP A 175 6.73 18.31 11.84
CA ASP A 175 8.18 18.48 11.78
C ASP A 175 8.89 17.17 11.39
N ARG A 176 9.69 17.22 10.33
CA ARG A 176 10.51 16.08 9.88
C ARG A 176 11.50 15.61 10.94
N ALA A 177 11.92 16.48 11.85
CA ALA A 177 12.86 16.17 12.92
C ALA A 177 12.27 15.23 14.00
N VAL A 178 10.96 14.95 14.00
CA VAL A 178 10.38 13.93 14.89
C VAL A 178 10.29 12.56 14.23
N LYS A 179 10.60 11.50 14.97
CA LYS A 179 10.66 10.10 14.47
C LYS A 179 9.35 9.62 13.83
N SER A 180 8.22 10.12 14.29
CA SER A 180 6.88 9.79 13.79
C SER A 180 6.56 10.41 12.43
N VAL A 181 7.27 11.48 12.03
CA VAL A 181 7.16 12.08 10.70
C VAL A 181 8.31 11.56 9.83
N GLY A 182 9.55 11.88 10.22
CA GLY A 182 10.78 11.37 9.63
C GLY A 182 10.88 11.52 8.11
N ALA A 183 11.69 10.66 7.49
CA ALA A 183 12.04 10.78 6.08
C ALA A 183 10.98 10.26 5.09
N HIS A 184 9.75 9.95 5.51
CA HIS A 184 8.71 9.40 4.64
C HIS A 184 8.56 10.17 3.32
N GLN A 185 8.32 11.49 3.39
CA GLN A 185 8.04 12.31 2.22
C GLN A 185 9.19 12.33 1.20
N THR A 186 10.44 12.27 1.67
CA THR A 186 11.61 12.17 0.80
C THR A 186 11.61 10.86 -0.01
N HIS A 187 11.16 9.76 0.60
CA HIS A 187 11.10 8.47 -0.08
C HIS A 187 9.90 8.37 -1.03
N VAL A 188 8.70 8.69 -0.55
CA VAL A 188 7.47 8.50 -1.34
C VAL A 188 7.29 9.52 -2.46
N SER A 189 8.03 10.63 -2.43
CA SER A 189 8.03 11.63 -3.52
C SER A 189 9.17 11.43 -4.51
N GLY A 190 10.23 10.72 -4.11
CA GLY A 190 11.46 10.59 -4.90
C GLY A 190 12.33 11.85 -4.86
N THR A 191 13.40 11.82 -5.65
CA THR A 191 14.41 12.89 -5.73
C THR A 191 14.85 13.12 -7.17
N SER A 192 15.81 14.02 -7.39
CA SER A 192 16.42 14.22 -8.71
C SER A 192 17.25 13.02 -9.19
N PHE A 193 17.58 12.07 -8.32
CA PHE A 193 18.46 10.95 -8.65
C PHE A 193 17.90 9.57 -8.27
N ALA A 194 16.69 9.51 -7.72
CA ALA A 194 15.99 8.26 -7.42
C ALA A 194 14.48 8.46 -7.60
N ALA A 195 13.81 7.46 -8.15
CA ALA A 195 12.35 7.47 -8.26
C ALA A 195 11.68 7.42 -6.87
N ALA A 196 10.38 7.77 -6.84
CA ALA A 196 9.55 7.57 -5.67
C ALA A 196 9.54 6.09 -5.25
N VAL A 197 9.73 5.85 -3.96
CA VAL A 197 9.74 4.52 -3.36
C VAL A 197 8.34 4.21 -2.85
N SER A 198 7.77 3.09 -3.30
CA SER A 198 6.47 2.64 -2.81
C SER A 198 6.57 2.15 -1.35
N CYS A 199 5.49 2.24 -0.59
CA CYS A 199 5.47 1.84 0.82
C CYS A 199 5.93 0.38 1.01
N ALA A 200 5.49 -0.50 0.10
CA ALA A 200 5.78 -1.93 0.12
C ALA A 200 7.25 -2.29 -0.15
N GLU A 201 8.06 -1.34 -0.65
CA GLU A 201 9.49 -1.55 -0.81
C GLU A 201 10.26 -1.51 0.51
N CYS A 202 9.68 -0.86 1.52
CA CYS A 202 10.28 -0.75 2.85
C CYS A 202 9.68 -1.77 3.80
N HIS A 203 8.37 -1.72 4.01
CA HIS A 203 7.67 -2.52 5.01
C HIS A 203 6.37 -3.08 4.44
N SER A 204 5.84 -4.11 5.09
CA SER A 204 4.50 -4.60 4.77
C SER A 204 3.46 -3.49 5.02
N VAL A 205 2.56 -3.28 4.05
CA VAL A 205 1.48 -2.29 4.15
C VAL A 205 0.20 -3.05 4.49
N PRO A 206 -0.45 -2.75 5.63
CA PRO A 206 -1.70 -3.41 5.97
C PRO A 206 -2.80 -3.01 4.97
N ALA A 207 -3.63 -3.98 4.60
CA ALA A 207 -4.84 -3.77 3.79
C ALA A 207 -5.97 -3.14 4.60
N THR A 208 -6.02 -3.40 5.91
CA THR A 208 -7.01 -2.82 6.84
C THR A 208 -6.36 -2.32 8.13
N VAL A 209 -7.04 -1.43 8.85
CA VAL A 209 -6.52 -0.90 10.14
C VAL A 209 -6.39 -1.98 11.23
N TYR A 210 -7.03 -3.15 11.04
CA TYR A 210 -7.03 -4.26 12.01
C TYR A 210 -6.17 -5.45 11.55
N ASP A 211 -5.38 -5.28 10.48
CA ASP A 211 -4.42 -6.32 10.09
C ASP A 211 -3.37 -6.49 11.20
N PRO A 212 -2.80 -7.69 11.36
CA PRO A 212 -1.81 -7.95 12.41
C PRO A 212 -0.63 -6.98 12.36
N GLY A 213 -0.24 -6.45 13.52
CA GLY A 213 0.83 -5.46 13.66
C GLY A 213 0.39 -4.00 13.44
N HIS A 214 -0.92 -3.72 13.55
CA HIS A 214 -1.50 -2.39 13.40
C HIS A 214 -2.37 -2.02 14.62
N VAL A 215 -3.69 -1.81 14.46
CA VAL A 215 -4.60 -1.52 15.59
C VAL A 215 -5.02 -2.82 16.26
N ASP A 216 -4.04 -3.57 16.75
CA ASP A 216 -4.22 -4.86 17.43
C ASP A 216 -3.36 -5.00 18.70
N SER A 217 -2.31 -4.18 18.85
CA SER A 217 -1.42 -4.16 20.00
C SER A 217 -1.26 -2.74 20.60
N GLY A 218 -0.46 -2.63 21.66
CA GLY A 218 -0.15 -1.33 22.26
C GLY A 218 0.72 -0.47 21.34
N SER A 219 0.50 0.84 21.31
CA SER A 219 1.33 1.75 20.52
C SER A 219 2.81 1.71 20.93
N PRO A 220 3.76 1.84 19.99
CA PRO A 220 3.57 2.04 18.54
C PRO A 220 3.28 0.74 17.78
N ALA A 221 2.56 0.84 16.65
CA ALA A 221 2.33 -0.28 15.74
C ALA A 221 3.65 -0.88 15.20
N GLU A 222 3.67 -2.19 15.00
CA GLU A 222 4.83 -2.94 14.54
C GLU A 222 5.09 -2.71 13.05
N VAL A 223 6.23 -2.12 12.72
CA VAL A 223 6.68 -1.96 11.33
C VAL A 223 7.68 -3.04 10.98
N VAL A 224 7.27 -3.97 10.12
CA VAL A 224 8.11 -5.10 9.71
C VAL A 224 8.72 -4.85 8.32
N PHE A 225 10.05 -4.75 8.27
CA PHE A 225 10.83 -4.61 7.04
C PHE A 225 11.18 -5.99 6.46
N ASN A 226 10.22 -6.65 5.81
CA ASN A 226 10.36 -8.04 5.35
C ASN A 226 10.09 -8.27 3.86
N ALA A 227 9.88 -7.20 3.08
CA ALA A 227 9.43 -7.30 1.69
C ALA A 227 10.09 -6.26 0.78
N GLY A 228 9.90 -6.46 -0.53
CA GLY A 228 10.35 -5.53 -1.57
C GLY A 228 11.86 -5.32 -1.61
N LEU A 229 12.27 -4.10 -1.96
CA LEU A 229 13.67 -3.72 -2.01
C LEU A 229 14.38 -3.85 -0.66
N SER A 230 13.72 -3.61 0.47
CA SER A 230 14.38 -3.65 1.80
C SER A 230 15.15 -4.96 2.05
N THR A 231 14.62 -6.09 1.59
CA THR A 231 15.20 -7.43 1.75
C THR A 231 15.88 -7.97 0.49
N MET A 232 16.03 -7.15 -0.55
CA MET A 232 16.55 -7.59 -1.84
C MET A 232 18.00 -8.07 -1.76
N ARG A 233 18.20 -9.33 -2.12
CA ARG A 233 19.53 -9.95 -2.19
C ARG A 233 20.26 -9.48 -3.45
N THR A 234 21.57 -9.28 -3.32
CA THR A 234 22.44 -8.92 -4.46
C THR A 234 23.66 -9.84 -4.53
N GLY A 235 24.20 -10.11 -5.73
CA GLY A 235 25.32 -11.03 -5.89
C GLY A 235 25.53 -11.51 -7.32
N VAL A 236 26.23 -10.69 -8.13
CA VAL A 236 26.37 -10.93 -9.57
C VAL A 236 27.32 -12.09 -9.81
N VAL A 237 26.78 -13.15 -10.43
CA VAL A 237 27.37 -14.43 -10.86
C VAL A 237 27.47 -15.56 -9.81
N PRO A 238 27.25 -16.83 -10.23
CA PRO A 238 27.58 -18.00 -9.43
C PRO A 238 29.02 -17.91 -8.89
N GLY A 239 29.17 -17.98 -7.57
CA GLY A 239 30.48 -17.88 -6.89
C GLY A 239 30.95 -16.45 -6.54
N GLY A 240 30.19 -15.41 -6.90
CA GLY A 240 30.45 -14.03 -6.49
C GLY A 240 30.00 -13.73 -5.05
N PRO A 241 30.41 -12.58 -4.47
CA PRO A 241 29.98 -12.17 -3.14
C PRO A 241 28.47 -11.92 -3.14
N ARG A 242 27.74 -12.70 -2.32
CA ARG A 242 26.31 -12.55 -2.12
C ARG A 242 26.05 -11.77 -0.84
N VAL A 243 25.24 -10.71 -0.94
CA VAL A 243 24.77 -9.94 0.20
C VAL A 243 23.29 -10.24 0.41
N THR A 244 22.94 -10.64 1.63
CA THR A 244 21.56 -10.83 2.08
C THR A 244 21.25 -9.75 3.11
N PRO A 245 20.38 -8.78 2.80
CA PRO A 245 19.95 -7.79 3.77
C PRO A 245 19.30 -8.44 4.99
N GLN A 246 19.48 -7.80 6.15
CA GLN A 246 18.79 -8.11 7.40
C GLN A 246 18.24 -6.81 7.99
N PRO A 247 17.17 -6.25 7.39
CA PRO A 247 16.65 -4.94 7.78
C PRO A 247 16.45 -4.79 9.27
N SER A 248 16.93 -3.67 9.81
CA SER A 248 16.78 -3.35 11.23
C SER A 248 16.49 -1.86 11.42
N TYR A 249 15.68 -1.56 12.42
CA TYR A 249 15.44 -0.21 12.91
C TYR A 249 15.68 -0.17 14.41
N ASP A 250 16.61 0.68 14.84
CA ASP A 250 16.82 0.97 16.26
C ASP A 250 15.97 2.19 16.66
N PRO A 251 14.90 2.01 17.46
CA PRO A 251 14.06 3.12 17.87
C PRO A 251 14.76 4.09 18.83
N ALA A 252 15.82 3.70 19.52
CA ALA A 252 16.55 4.58 20.44
C ALA A 252 17.31 5.65 19.66
N SER A 253 18.14 5.22 18.69
CA SER A 253 18.94 6.10 17.83
C SER A 253 18.22 6.57 16.56
N ALA A 254 17.01 6.05 16.28
CA ALA A 254 16.28 6.25 15.03
C ALA A 254 17.09 5.88 13.78
N LYS A 255 17.93 4.84 13.88
CA LYS A 255 18.77 4.40 12.77
C LYS A 255 18.12 3.23 12.05
N CYS A 256 18.10 3.30 10.72
CA CYS A 256 17.76 2.17 9.86
C CYS A 256 19.06 1.59 9.29
N SER A 257 19.21 0.27 9.24
CA SER A 257 20.41 -0.37 8.71
C SER A 257 20.10 -1.69 8.01
N ASN A 258 21.11 -2.24 7.34
CA ASN A 258 21.09 -3.59 6.77
C ASN A 258 19.95 -3.83 5.76
N THR A 259 19.49 -2.79 5.07
CA THR A 259 18.57 -2.90 3.92
C THR A 259 19.35 -2.79 2.61
N TYR A 260 18.78 -3.24 1.49
CA TYR A 260 19.36 -3.00 0.16
C TYR A 260 19.69 -1.53 -0.07
N CYS A 261 18.81 -0.60 0.30
CA CYS A 261 19.06 0.83 0.10
C CYS A 261 20.10 1.38 1.10
N HIS A 262 20.14 0.84 2.31
CA HIS A 262 21.01 1.28 3.40
C HIS A 262 22.21 0.33 3.57
N GLY A 263 23.01 0.23 2.51
CA GLY A 263 24.36 -0.34 2.56
C GLY A 263 24.46 -1.85 2.33
N ALA A 264 23.39 -2.62 2.49
CA ALA A 264 23.43 -4.09 2.36
C ALA A 264 23.24 -4.56 0.90
N PHE A 265 24.15 -4.13 0.02
CA PHE A 265 24.22 -4.60 -1.35
C PHE A 265 25.66 -4.75 -1.81
N VAL A 266 25.89 -5.49 -2.89
CA VAL A 266 27.23 -5.66 -3.49
C VAL A 266 27.81 -4.29 -3.83
N ASN A 267 29.03 -4.02 -3.34
CA ASN A 267 29.76 -2.76 -3.44
C ASN A 267 29.14 -1.57 -2.68
N GLY A 268 28.11 -1.81 -1.86
CA GLY A 268 27.56 -0.84 -0.93
C GLY A 268 28.46 -0.57 0.28
N ASN A 269 28.17 0.53 0.95
CA ASN A 269 28.76 0.87 2.23
C ASN A 269 27.96 0.18 3.34
N GLY A 270 28.39 -1.04 3.73
CA GLY A 270 27.67 -1.87 4.71
C GLY A 270 27.38 -1.21 6.05
N ASP A 271 28.19 -0.24 6.46
CA ASP A 271 28.01 0.51 7.72
C ASP A 271 27.08 1.73 7.56
N PHE A 272 26.49 1.93 6.39
CA PHE A 272 25.57 3.04 6.15
C PHE A 272 24.25 2.84 6.92
N ALA A 273 24.18 3.46 8.08
CA ALA A 273 23.04 3.44 8.98
C ALA A 273 22.44 4.85 9.15
N PRO A 274 21.62 5.32 8.19
CA PRO A 274 21.00 6.64 8.23
C PRO A 274 20.08 6.83 9.43
N VAL A 275 20.04 8.07 9.94
CA VAL A 275 19.10 8.51 10.98
C VAL A 275 17.80 8.97 10.33
N TRP A 276 16.71 8.27 10.63
CA TRP A 276 15.39 8.38 10.02
C TRP A 276 14.79 9.79 10.02
N ASN A 277 15.06 10.57 11.07
CA ASN A 277 14.52 11.91 11.28
C ASN A 277 15.58 13.01 11.17
N ASP A 278 16.70 12.77 10.50
CA ASP A 278 17.69 13.81 10.23
C ASP A 278 17.20 14.76 9.10
N PRO A 279 16.97 16.05 9.39
CA PRO A 279 16.50 17.00 8.39
C PRO A 279 17.65 17.59 7.54
N SER A 280 18.91 17.33 7.87
CA SER A 280 20.09 17.99 7.25
C SER A 280 20.30 17.65 5.78
N GLY A 281 19.79 16.49 5.33
CA GLY A 281 20.01 15.98 3.97
C GLY A 281 21.43 15.43 3.72
N THR A 282 22.34 15.50 4.69
CA THR A 282 23.74 15.07 4.54
C THR A 282 23.88 13.59 4.19
N GLN A 283 22.95 12.76 4.68
CA GLN A 283 22.94 11.31 4.46
C GLN A 283 22.59 10.92 3.02
N MET A 284 22.07 11.85 2.22
CA MET A 284 21.76 11.67 0.80
C MET A 284 22.90 12.07 -0.13
N ALA A 285 24.03 12.56 0.40
CA ALA A 285 25.16 12.97 -0.41
C ALA A 285 25.81 11.78 -1.14
N CYS A 286 26.31 11.99 -2.36
CA CYS A 286 27.08 10.96 -3.06
C CYS A 286 28.26 10.47 -2.20
N GLY A 287 28.49 9.16 -2.21
CA GLY A 287 29.49 8.52 -1.36
C GLY A 287 28.92 7.86 -0.09
N THR A 288 27.70 8.20 0.34
CA THR A 288 27.12 7.62 1.57
C THR A 288 26.67 6.18 1.36
N CYS A 289 25.89 5.91 0.30
CA CYS A 289 25.37 4.57 0.01
C CYS A 289 26.43 3.64 -0.62
N HIS A 290 27.22 4.17 -1.54
CA HIS A 290 28.38 3.50 -2.16
C HIS A 290 29.45 4.54 -2.47
N GLY A 291 30.70 4.10 -2.53
CA GLY A 291 31.86 4.96 -2.75
C GLY A 291 32.37 5.59 -1.47
N ASP A 292 32.87 6.82 -1.54
CA ASP A 292 33.70 7.42 -0.49
C ASP A 292 33.47 8.93 -0.36
N VAL A 293 32.82 9.32 0.75
CA VAL A 293 32.52 10.73 1.08
C VAL A 293 33.76 11.60 1.32
N THR A 294 34.95 11.02 1.46
CA THR A 294 36.21 11.76 1.67
C THR A 294 36.79 12.31 0.36
N LYS A 295 36.32 11.84 -0.79
CA LYS A 295 36.83 12.26 -2.11
C LYS A 295 36.34 13.65 -2.50
N THR A 296 37.03 14.29 -3.44
CA THR A 296 36.72 15.68 -3.83
C THR A 296 35.76 15.74 -5.01
N SER A 297 35.99 14.96 -6.07
CA SER A 297 35.10 14.95 -7.25
C SER A 297 33.88 14.04 -7.05
N ALA A 298 32.77 14.37 -7.72
CA ALA A 298 31.56 13.54 -7.69
C ALA A 298 31.82 12.12 -8.23
N ALA A 299 32.64 12.00 -9.27
CA ALA A 299 33.00 10.71 -9.86
C ALA A 299 33.76 9.82 -8.87
N GLU A 300 34.71 10.37 -8.13
CA GLU A 300 35.46 9.62 -7.12
C GLU A 300 34.60 9.33 -5.88
N ARG A 301 33.75 10.28 -5.46
CA ARG A 301 32.81 10.06 -4.35
C ARG A 301 31.86 8.90 -4.64
N ALA A 302 31.38 8.80 -5.87
CA ALA A 302 30.41 7.78 -6.28
C ALA A 302 31.05 6.47 -6.76
N LEU A 303 32.38 6.36 -6.86
CA LEU A 303 33.03 5.15 -7.37
C LEU A 303 32.83 3.97 -6.41
N PRO A 304 32.07 2.92 -6.78
CA PRO A 304 31.85 1.78 -5.88
C PRO A 304 33.15 1.06 -5.54
N LYS A 305 33.15 0.30 -4.44
CA LYS A 305 34.34 -0.40 -3.94
C LYS A 305 34.97 -1.26 -5.04
N THR A 306 36.26 -1.01 -5.28
CA THR A 306 37.06 -1.80 -6.23
C THR A 306 37.57 -3.08 -5.59
N ARG A 307 38.18 -3.97 -6.38
CA ARG A 307 38.81 -5.19 -5.86
C ARG A 307 39.86 -4.93 -4.78
N ALA A 308 40.60 -3.81 -4.88
CA ALA A 308 41.57 -3.41 -3.86
C ALA A 308 40.92 -3.05 -2.51
N GLN A 309 39.63 -2.75 -2.50
CA GLN A 309 38.82 -2.39 -1.33
C GLN A 309 37.84 -3.53 -0.95
N GLY A 310 38.04 -4.73 -1.49
CA GLY A 310 37.16 -5.89 -1.24
C GLY A 310 35.84 -5.88 -2.01
N GLY A 311 35.66 -4.98 -2.97
CA GLY A 311 34.51 -4.97 -3.87
C GLY A 311 34.78 -5.64 -5.23
N THR A 312 33.90 -5.40 -6.19
CA THR A 312 33.95 -6.00 -7.53
C THR A 312 34.01 -4.98 -8.67
N HIS A 313 33.88 -3.67 -8.38
CA HIS A 313 33.87 -2.65 -9.40
C HIS A 313 35.28 -2.42 -10.01
N PRO A 314 35.42 -2.23 -11.33
CA PRO A 314 36.70 -1.84 -11.93
C PRO A 314 37.11 -0.44 -11.50
N ASN A 315 38.42 -0.13 -11.45
CA ASN A 315 38.86 1.23 -11.11
C ASN A 315 38.70 2.17 -12.33
N PHE A 316 37.47 2.64 -12.57
CA PHE A 316 37.12 3.44 -13.74
C PHE A 316 36.01 4.45 -13.42
N THR A 317 36.25 5.73 -13.69
CA THR A 317 35.38 6.86 -13.27
C THR A 317 34.54 7.47 -14.39
N ALA A 318 34.74 7.07 -15.65
CA ALA A 318 33.86 7.46 -16.75
C ALA A 318 32.60 6.56 -16.77
N CYS A 319 31.74 6.75 -15.76
CA CYS A 319 30.61 5.87 -15.44
C CYS A 319 29.69 5.63 -16.64
N TYR A 320 29.39 6.66 -17.42
CA TYR A 320 28.47 6.64 -18.56
C TYR A 320 28.87 5.63 -19.66
N ILE A 321 30.13 5.21 -19.73
CA ILE A 321 30.56 4.20 -20.71
C ILE A 321 29.88 2.85 -20.45
N CYS A 322 29.70 2.50 -19.18
CA CYS A 322 29.02 1.28 -18.77
C CYS A 322 27.59 1.55 -18.29
N HIS A 323 27.31 2.69 -17.68
CA HIS A 323 26.04 3.02 -17.05
C HIS A 323 25.25 4.10 -17.82
N ALA A 324 25.39 4.15 -19.15
CA ALA A 324 24.88 5.21 -20.02
C ALA A 324 23.38 5.48 -19.92
N GLU A 325 22.59 4.49 -19.49
CA GLU A 325 21.14 4.66 -19.29
C GLU A 325 20.76 5.26 -17.94
N VAL A 326 21.71 5.35 -17.01
CA VAL A 326 21.50 5.80 -15.63
C VAL A 326 22.16 7.16 -15.40
N VAL A 327 23.38 7.35 -15.90
CA VAL A 327 24.24 8.50 -15.58
C VAL A 327 24.92 9.06 -16.82
N ASP A 328 25.03 10.38 -16.91
CA ASP A 328 25.76 11.06 -17.99
C ASP A 328 27.27 11.24 -17.70
N ALA A 329 27.98 11.88 -18.63
CA ALA A 329 29.42 12.13 -18.53
C ALA A 329 29.82 13.06 -17.36
N ASN A 330 28.88 13.79 -16.78
CA ASN A 330 29.09 14.67 -15.63
C ASN A 330 28.65 14.03 -14.31
N VAL A 331 28.40 12.72 -14.29
CA VAL A 331 27.91 11.98 -13.11
C VAL A 331 26.51 12.42 -12.67
N LYS A 332 25.74 13.07 -13.55
CA LYS A 332 24.33 13.37 -13.26
C LYS A 332 23.48 12.14 -13.56
N ILE A 333 22.66 11.73 -12.59
CA ILE A 333 21.65 10.71 -12.82
C ILE A 333 20.61 11.26 -13.79
N ILE A 334 20.54 10.67 -14.99
CA ILE A 334 19.61 11.06 -16.05
C ILE A 334 18.35 10.19 -16.07
N ASN A 335 18.40 9.02 -15.42
CA ASN A 335 17.24 8.16 -15.26
C ASN A 335 17.08 7.71 -13.80
N PRO A 336 16.34 8.49 -12.98
CA PRO A 336 16.09 8.19 -11.58
C PRO A 336 15.38 6.85 -11.34
N SER A 337 14.64 6.31 -12.32
CA SER A 337 13.95 5.02 -12.16
C SER A 337 14.88 3.81 -12.25
N LYS A 338 16.14 4.01 -12.65
CA LYS A 338 17.16 2.97 -12.76
C LYS A 338 18.23 3.03 -11.66
N HIS A 339 18.26 4.10 -10.89
CA HIS A 339 19.16 4.23 -9.74
C HIS A 339 18.38 3.78 -8.50
N ILE A 340 18.94 2.84 -7.72
CA ILE A 340 18.32 2.15 -6.56
C ILE A 340 17.09 1.28 -6.89
N ASN A 341 16.93 0.81 -8.13
CA ASN A 341 15.78 0.02 -8.56
C ASN A 341 15.90 -1.50 -8.34
N GLY A 342 16.91 -1.94 -7.61
CA GLY A 342 17.12 -3.36 -7.34
C GLY A 342 17.73 -4.16 -8.48
N LYS A 343 18.23 -3.50 -9.53
CA LYS A 343 18.82 -4.16 -10.69
C LYS A 343 20.17 -3.56 -11.07
N LEU A 344 20.98 -4.36 -11.74
CA LEU A 344 22.25 -3.93 -12.31
C LEU A 344 22.00 -3.38 -13.71
N ASN A 345 22.11 -2.07 -13.86
CA ASN A 345 21.95 -1.38 -15.14
C ASN A 345 23.33 -1.13 -15.75
N VAL A 346 23.77 -1.96 -16.70
CA VAL A 346 25.12 -1.90 -17.28
C VAL A 346 25.11 -2.28 -18.75
N ALA A 347 25.91 -1.62 -19.57
CA ALA A 347 26.06 -1.81 -21.01
C ALA A 347 24.73 -1.76 -21.80
N GLY A 348 23.79 -0.91 -21.35
CA GLY A 348 22.46 -0.78 -21.98
C GLY A 348 21.49 -1.92 -21.63
N GLU A 349 21.85 -2.77 -20.66
CA GLU A 349 21.01 -3.85 -20.18
C GLU A 349 20.66 -3.67 -18.71
N GLU A 350 19.45 -4.11 -18.36
CA GLU A 350 19.00 -4.22 -16.99
C GLU A 350 19.00 -5.69 -16.58
N ARG A 351 19.83 -6.04 -15.59
CA ARG A 351 20.08 -7.42 -15.16
C ARG A 351 19.69 -7.60 -13.71
N SER A 352 19.19 -8.77 -13.37
CA SER A 352 19.08 -9.18 -11.97
C SER A 352 20.48 -9.31 -11.36
N PHE A 353 20.58 -8.98 -10.07
CA PHE A 353 21.79 -9.20 -9.31
C PHE A 353 22.08 -10.68 -9.07
#